data_AF-A0A7C6P1G7-F1
#
_entry.id   AF-A0A7C6P1G7-F1
#
_cell.length_a   1.000
_cell.length_b   1.000
_cell.length_c   1.000
_cell.angle_alpha   90.00
_cell.angle_beta   90.00
_cell.angle_gamma   90.00
#
_symmetry.space_group_name_H-M   'P 1'
#
loop_
_entity.id
_entity.type
_entity.pdbx_description
1 polymer ?
#
loop_
_entity_poly.entity_id
_entity_poly.type
_entity_poly.pdbx_seq_one_letter_code
_entity_poly.pdbx_strand_id
1 'polypeptide(L)'
;MSQRDEVFEMLVERGAPLFGKSKEEMNEDMRFVEDLNAKSVHYSQITTFLEDKFDVEIPYMTFRRKKTIGEAVDYVCDLLEE
;
A
#
# COMPACT_ATOMS: atom_id res chain seq x y z
N MET A 1 18.03 -0.81 -4.48
CA MET A 1 16.67 -0.52 -3.97
C MET A 1 16.54 -1.29 -2.68
N SER A 2 16.03 -0.65 -1.65
CA SER A 2 15.65 -1.36 -0.42
C SER A 2 14.34 -2.10 -0.68
N GLN A 3 14.08 -3.15 0.09
CA GLN A 3 12.80 -3.87 0.05
C GLN A 3 11.60 -2.93 0.26
N ARG A 4 11.78 -1.91 1.12
CA ARG A 4 10.82 -0.83 1.32
C ARG A 4 10.53 -0.04 0.06
N ASP A 5 11.55 0.30 -0.71
CA ASP A 5 11.38 1.02 -1.97
C ASP A 5 10.56 0.18 -2.97
N GLU A 6 10.85 -1.12 -3.07
CA GLU A 6 10.10 -2.04 -3.95
C GLU A 6 8.63 -2.15 -3.54
N VAL A 7 8.34 -2.32 -2.25
CA VAL A 7 6.97 -2.37 -1.74
C VAL A 7 6.24 -1.05 -1.99
N PHE A 8 6.91 0.09 -1.76
CA PHE A 8 6.33 1.41 -2.04
C PHE A 8 6.02 1.58 -3.53
N GLU A 9 6.96 1.24 -4.42
CA GLU A 9 6.76 1.34 -5.87
C GLU A 9 5.59 0.47 -6.35
N MET A 10 5.47 -0.76 -5.84
CA MET A 10 4.36 -1.67 -6.18
C MET A 10 3.02 -1.15 -5.64
N LEU A 11 3.00 -0.64 -4.41
CA LEU A 11 1.80 -0.06 -3.81
C LEU A 11 1.36 1.18 -4.59
N VAL A 12 2.28 2.09 -4.93
CA VAL A 12 1.98 3.29 -5.71
C VAL A 12 1.56 2.93 -7.13
N GLU A 13 2.21 1.96 -7.76
CA GLU A 13 1.81 1.47 -9.08
C GLU A 13 0.36 0.98 -9.10
N ARG A 14 -0.03 0.21 -8.08
CA ARG A 14 -1.40 -0.29 -7.98
C ARG A 14 -2.37 0.78 -7.50
N GLY A 15 -1.96 1.63 -6.57
CA GLY A 15 -2.78 2.64 -5.90
C GLY A 15 -3.09 3.84 -6.78
N ALA A 16 -2.12 4.36 -7.54
CA ALA A 16 -2.26 5.52 -8.40
C ALA A 16 -3.52 5.48 -9.28
N PRO A 17 -3.77 4.42 -10.09
CA PRO A 17 -4.99 4.33 -10.89
C PRO A 17 -6.27 4.15 -10.05
N LEU A 18 -6.20 3.56 -8.85
CA LEU A 18 -7.38 3.40 -7.97
C LEU A 18 -7.83 4.73 -7.39
N PHE A 19 -6.90 5.65 -7.14
CA PHE A 19 -7.16 6.97 -6.60
C PHE A 19 -7.26 8.06 -7.68
N GLY A 20 -7.08 7.71 -8.96
CA GLY A 20 -7.09 8.66 -10.06
C GLY A 20 -5.94 9.67 -10.00
N LYS A 21 -4.78 9.25 -9.48
CA LYS A 21 -3.57 10.05 -9.32
C LYS A 21 -2.44 9.48 -10.16
N SER A 22 -1.41 10.29 -10.40
CA SER A 22 -0.14 9.82 -10.97
C SER A 22 0.78 9.24 -9.89
N LYS A 23 1.71 8.35 -10.28
CA LYS A 23 2.71 7.79 -9.35
C LYS A 23 3.51 8.90 -8.65
N GLU A 24 3.84 9.97 -9.39
CA GLU A 24 4.58 11.14 -8.90
C GLU A 24 3.81 11.98 -7.87
N GLU A 25 2.47 11.89 -7.87
CA GLU A 25 1.66 12.58 -6.88
C GLU A 25 1.57 11.81 -5.56
N MET A 26 1.89 10.51 -5.55
CA MET A 26 1.79 9.68 -4.35
C MET A 26 3.07 9.79 -3.52
N ASN A 27 2.90 10.02 -2.22
CA ASN A 27 4.01 10.07 -1.26
C ASN A 27 3.67 9.26 -0.01
N GLU A 28 4.70 8.91 0.76
CA GLU A 28 4.55 8.08 1.97
C GLU A 28 3.71 8.77 3.07
N ASP A 29 3.69 10.10 3.10
CA ASP A 29 2.88 10.88 4.06
C ASP A 29 1.39 10.93 3.72
N MET A 30 0.98 10.53 2.50
CA MET A 30 -0.42 10.58 2.08
C MET A 30 -1.26 9.63 2.92
N ARG A 31 -2.37 10.15 3.47
CA ARG A 31 -3.30 9.35 4.24
C ARG A 31 -4.35 8.73 3.33
N PHE A 32 -4.55 7.42 3.46
CA PHE A 32 -5.48 6.68 2.63
C PHE A 32 -6.90 7.25 2.70
N VAL A 33 -7.41 7.53 3.89
CA VAL A 33 -8.80 8.03 4.04
C VAL A 33 -8.91 9.52 3.72
N GLU A 34 -7.99 10.33 4.22
CA GLU A 34 -8.17 11.78 4.21
C GLU A 34 -7.65 12.44 2.93
N ASP A 35 -6.59 11.91 2.32
CA ASP A 35 -5.99 12.47 1.11
C ASP A 35 -6.37 11.69 -0.16
N LEU A 36 -6.57 10.37 -0.03
CA LEU A 36 -6.88 9.48 -1.17
C LEU A 36 -8.34 9.01 -1.20
N ASN A 37 -9.14 9.38 -0.18
CA ASN A 37 -10.54 8.98 -0.04
C ASN A 37 -10.76 7.46 -0.23
N ALA A 38 -9.87 6.68 0.37
CA ALA A 38 -9.78 5.25 0.16
C ALA A 38 -11.01 4.51 0.68
N LYS A 39 -11.52 3.60 -0.16
CA LYS A 39 -12.65 2.74 0.13
C LYS A 39 -12.18 1.32 0.41
N SER A 40 -13.02 0.50 1.03
CA SER A 40 -12.74 -0.92 1.28
C SER A 40 -12.26 -1.67 0.04
N VAL A 41 -12.80 -1.33 -1.14
CA VAL A 41 -12.41 -1.94 -2.42
C VAL A 41 -10.99 -1.57 -2.85
N HIS A 42 -10.48 -0.40 -2.45
CA HIS A 42 -9.11 0.02 -2.76
C HIS A 42 -8.13 -0.77 -1.91
N TYR A 43 -8.37 -0.86 -0.60
CA TYR A 43 -7.53 -1.66 0.31
C TYR A 43 -7.47 -3.12 -0.15
N SER A 44 -8.62 -3.75 -0.44
CA SER A 44 -8.66 -5.14 -0.91
C SER A 44 -7.88 -5.34 -2.22
N GLN A 45 -7.96 -4.39 -3.16
CA GLN A 45 -7.21 -4.50 -4.42
C GLN A 45 -5.71 -4.29 -4.26
N ILE A 46 -5.29 -3.47 -3.28
CA ILE A 46 -3.88 -3.22 -2.98
C ILE A 46 -3.30 -4.43 -2.25
N THR A 47 -3.96 -4.93 -1.20
CA THR A 47 -3.48 -6.09 -0.45
C THR A 47 -3.36 -7.29 -1.37
N THR A 48 -4.39 -7.65 -2.13
CA THR A 48 -4.33 -8.80 -3.05
C THR A 48 -3.24 -8.68 -4.11
N PHE A 49 -2.96 -7.46 -4.58
CA PHE A 49 -1.86 -7.25 -5.53
C PHE A 49 -0.50 -7.45 -4.88
N LEU A 50 -0.29 -6.92 -3.66
CA LEU A 50 0.97 -7.07 -2.94
C LEU A 50 1.18 -8.53 -2.49
N GLU A 51 0.12 -9.22 -2.04
CA GLU A 51 0.13 -10.63 -1.69
C GLU A 51 0.62 -11.50 -2.86
N ASP A 52 0.06 -11.29 -4.07
CA ASP A 52 0.47 -12.02 -5.28
C ASP A 52 1.91 -11.68 -5.72
N LYS A 53 2.35 -10.43 -5.52
CA LYS A 53 3.69 -9.97 -5.93
C LYS A 53 4.81 -10.47 -5.04
N PHE A 54 4.57 -10.49 -3.74
CA PHE A 54 5.58 -10.81 -2.75
C PHE A 54 5.37 -12.20 -2.11
N ASP A 55 4.37 -12.96 -2.57
CA ASP A 55 3.99 -14.27 -2.04
C ASP A 55 3.81 -14.25 -0.51
N VAL A 56 3.09 -13.24 -0.04
CA VAL A 56 2.88 -12.94 1.39
C VAL A 56 1.40 -12.88 1.71
N GLU A 57 1.01 -13.14 2.96
CA GLU A 57 -0.36 -12.92 3.43
C GLU A 57 -0.45 -11.57 4.14
N ILE A 58 -1.31 -10.66 3.67
CA ILE A 58 -1.46 -9.32 4.23
C ILE A 58 -2.80 -9.22 4.96
N PRO A 59 -2.79 -9.23 6.32
CA PRO A 59 -4.00 -9.05 7.10
C PRO A 59 -4.74 -7.74 6.78
N TYR A 60 -5.82 -7.84 6.02
CA TYR A 60 -6.64 -6.69 5.58
C TYR A 60 -7.03 -5.75 6.74
N MET A 61 -7.43 -6.33 7.88
CA MET A 61 -7.85 -5.56 9.05
C MET A 61 -6.72 -4.73 9.65
N THR A 62 -5.48 -5.22 9.59
CA THR A 62 -4.30 -4.50 10.07
C THR A 62 -3.84 -3.47 9.03
N PHE A 63 -3.81 -3.85 7.76
CA PHE A 63 -3.45 -2.96 6.66
C PHE A 63 -4.37 -1.74 6.60
N ARG A 64 -5.69 -1.95 6.68
CA ARG A 64 -6.69 -0.86 6.69
C ARG A 64 -6.57 0.07 7.91
N ARG A 65 -5.93 -0.35 9.01
CA ARG A 65 -5.71 0.51 10.19
C ARG A 65 -4.54 1.47 9.99
N LYS A 66 -3.67 1.24 9.01
CA LYS A 66 -2.56 2.13 8.66
C LYS A 66 -3.14 3.41 8.08
N LYS A 67 -2.70 4.55 8.60
CA LYS A 67 -3.26 5.84 8.20
C LYS A 67 -2.63 6.32 6.91
N THR A 68 -1.30 6.20 6.84
CA THR A 68 -0.47 6.69 5.74
C THR A 68 0.04 5.56 4.85
N ILE A 69 0.45 5.91 3.62
CA ILE A 69 1.11 4.95 2.72
C ILE A 69 2.38 4.40 3.35
N GLY A 70 3.21 5.25 3.96
CA GLY A 70 4.47 4.84 4.61
C GLY A 70 4.23 3.77 5.66
N GLU A 71 3.26 3.98 6.56
CA GLU A 71 2.89 2.97 7.58
C GLU A 71 2.41 1.64 6.99
N ALA A 72 1.78 1.66 5.81
CA ALA A 72 1.34 0.46 5.11
C ALA A 72 2.48 -0.26 4.41
N VAL A 73 3.43 0.49 3.83
CA VAL A 73 4.65 -0.06 3.25
C VAL A 73 5.50 -0.70 4.35
N ASP A 74 5.76 0.01 5.44
CA ASP A 74 6.54 -0.49 6.58
C ASP A 74 5.93 -1.78 7.12
N TYR A 75 4.61 -1.82 7.25
CA TYR A 75 3.90 -3.03 7.68
C TYR A 75 4.09 -4.22 6.74
N VAL A 76 4.09 -4.00 5.43
CA VAL A 76 4.31 -5.09 4.46
C VAL A 76 5.77 -5.51 4.48
N CYS A 77 6.72 -4.59 4.66
CA CYS A 77 8.12 -4.94 4.86
C CYS A 77 8.31 -5.80 6.10
N ASP A 78 7.72 -5.43 7.25
CA ASP A 78 7.79 -6.21 8.48
C ASP A 78 7.29 -7.66 8.25
N LEU A 79 6.20 -7.84 7.49
CA LEU A 79 5.65 -9.16 7.15
C LEU A 79 6.56 -10.00 6.25
N LEU A 80 7.38 -9.35 5.42
CA LEU A 80 8.31 -10.04 4.52
C LEU A 80 9.65 -10.36 5.18
N GLU A 81 9.94 -9.73 6.31
CA GLU A 81 11.12 -10.01 7.14
C GLU A 81 10.86 -11.15 8.16
N GLU A 82 9.60 -11.51 8.42
CA GLU A 82 9.19 -12.71 9.18
C GLU A 82 9.26 -13.99 8.33
#